data_AF-A0A380CWF8-F1
#
_entry.id   AF-A0A380CWF8-F1
#
_cell.length_a   1.000
_cell.length_b   1.000
_cell.length_c   1.000
_cell.angle_alpha   90.00
_cell.angle_beta   90.00
_cell.angle_gamma   90.00
#
_symmetry.space_group_name_H-M   'P 1'
#
loop_
_entity.id
_entity.type
_entity.pdbx_description
1 polymer ?
#
loop_
_entity_poly.entity_id
_entity_poly.type
_entity_poly.pdbx_seq_one_letter_code
_entity_poly.pdbx_strand_id
1 'polypeptide(L)'
;MVKKVGILFGMEDTFPWAFIEKVNELGKGKIIAEPVKIDILEQGADYGYAVIIDRISQDVPFYRAYLKNAALNGTYVINNPFWWSADEKFFNNALMSKLGIPLPKTVLLPSYERPANTSETSFRNLSFPQDWEYIFEYVGFPAYMKPHDGGGWRNVYRVENPDDLWQKLGETEQLVMMVQEEIVFEDYYRVYCLGKKYVHIMPYEPRNPHHLRYAAKSQYSGKTAQGSAKDHP
;
A
#
# COMPACT_ATOMS: atom_id res chain seq x y z
N MET A 1 10.83 -34.58 3.66
CA MET A 1 10.78 -33.57 4.74
C MET A 1 9.45 -32.83 4.63
N VAL A 2 8.76 -32.58 5.75
CA VAL A 2 7.52 -31.79 5.78
C VAL A 2 7.85 -30.33 5.47
N LYS A 3 7.08 -29.67 4.60
CA LYS A 3 7.29 -28.24 4.29
C LYS A 3 6.50 -27.36 5.25
N LYS A 4 7.15 -26.33 5.81
CA LYS A 4 6.52 -25.34 6.69
C LYS A 4 6.06 -24.10 5.94
N VAL A 5 4.85 -23.66 6.21
CA VAL A 5 4.27 -22.39 5.76
C VAL A 5 4.06 -21.52 6.99
N GLY A 6 4.79 -20.42 7.10
CA GLY A 6 4.58 -19.43 8.14
C GLY A 6 3.49 -18.44 7.74
N ILE A 7 2.71 -17.94 8.69
CA ILE A 7 1.96 -16.70 8.55
C ILE A 7 2.38 -15.73 9.66
N LEU A 8 2.81 -14.53 9.27
CA LEU A 8 3.26 -13.46 10.16
C LEU A 8 2.20 -12.38 10.19
N PHE A 9 1.58 -12.17 11.35
CA PHE A 9 0.43 -11.27 11.52
C PHE A 9 0.48 -10.56 12.88
N GLY A 10 -0.30 -9.48 12.99
CA GLY A 10 -0.39 -8.64 14.19
C GLY A 10 -1.80 -8.67 14.78
N MET A 11 -2.46 -7.51 14.81
CA MET A 11 -3.77 -7.34 15.48
C MET A 11 -4.95 -8.02 14.80
N GLU A 12 -4.79 -8.46 13.55
CA GLU A 12 -5.86 -9.16 12.83
C GLU A 12 -5.85 -10.64 13.25
N ASP A 13 -7.02 -11.15 13.64
CA ASP A 13 -7.13 -12.39 14.42
C ASP A 13 -8.20 -13.36 13.88
N THR A 14 -8.63 -13.19 12.62
CA THR A 14 -9.64 -14.08 12.00
C THR A 14 -9.09 -14.83 10.80
N PHE A 15 -8.43 -14.12 9.89
CA PHE A 15 -7.91 -14.69 8.65
C PHE A 15 -6.73 -15.67 8.87
N PRO A 16 -5.71 -15.37 9.71
CA PRO A 16 -4.55 -16.23 9.90
C PRO A 16 -4.90 -17.61 10.40
N TRP A 17 -5.83 -17.71 11.35
CA TRP A 17 -6.26 -18.98 11.89
C TRP A 17 -7.05 -19.79 10.85
N ALA A 18 -7.99 -19.17 10.16
CA ALA A 18 -8.71 -19.82 9.06
C ALA A 18 -7.78 -20.27 7.93
N PHE A 19 -6.73 -19.48 7.62
CA PHE A 19 -5.69 -19.83 6.66
C PHE A 19 -4.88 -21.04 7.14
N ILE A 20 -4.42 -21.05 8.39
CA ILE A 20 -3.65 -22.15 8.98
C ILE A 20 -4.46 -23.45 8.93
N GLU A 21 -5.70 -23.43 9.40
CA GLU A 21 -6.60 -24.57 9.36
C GLU A 21 -6.76 -25.11 7.94
N LYS A 22 -7.02 -24.22 6.97
CA LYS A 22 -7.24 -24.64 5.58
C LYS A 22 -5.99 -25.21 4.94
N VAL A 23 -4.82 -24.64 5.18
CA VAL A 23 -3.55 -25.17 4.67
C VAL A 23 -3.24 -26.53 5.28
N ASN A 24 -3.46 -26.71 6.58
CA ASN A 24 -3.24 -27.99 7.26
C ASN A 24 -4.19 -29.08 6.77
N GLU A 25 -5.47 -28.76 6.56
CA GLU A 25 -6.47 -29.65 5.97
C GLU A 25 -6.03 -30.13 4.57
N LEU A 26 -5.64 -29.20 3.70
CA LEU A 26 -5.21 -29.51 2.33
C LEU A 26 -3.83 -30.19 2.28
N GLY A 27 -2.95 -29.85 3.22
CA GLY A 27 -1.57 -30.32 3.29
C GLY A 27 -1.43 -31.79 3.69
N LYS A 28 -2.43 -32.36 4.36
CA LYS A 28 -2.49 -33.79 4.74
C LYS A 28 -1.18 -34.28 5.39
N GLY A 29 -0.59 -33.44 6.25
CA GLY A 29 0.68 -33.71 6.96
C GLY A 29 1.96 -33.58 6.13
N LYS A 30 1.88 -33.36 4.81
CA LYS A 30 3.06 -33.08 3.96
C LYS A 30 3.45 -31.61 3.95
N ILE A 31 2.46 -30.74 4.18
CA ILE A 31 2.61 -29.30 4.38
C ILE A 31 1.93 -28.98 5.70
N ILE A 32 2.59 -28.17 6.52
CA ILE A 32 2.03 -27.63 7.75
C ILE A 32 2.08 -26.11 7.70
N ALA A 33 1.06 -25.46 8.24
CA ALA A 33 1.00 -24.03 8.47
C ALA A 33 0.97 -23.73 9.97
N GLU A 34 1.66 -22.67 10.37
CA GLU A 34 1.74 -22.19 11.75
C GLU A 34 1.98 -20.68 11.79
N PRO A 35 1.67 -20.01 12.92
CA PRO A 35 2.14 -18.65 13.17
C PRO A 35 3.67 -18.64 13.15
N VAL A 36 4.27 -17.66 12.47
CA VAL A 36 5.71 -17.43 12.57
C VAL A 36 6.04 -17.01 14.00
N LYS A 37 6.94 -17.74 14.65
CA LYS A 37 7.49 -17.38 15.96
C LYS A 37 8.94 -16.93 15.80
N ILE A 38 9.25 -15.74 16.29
CA ILE A 38 10.58 -15.13 16.23
C ILE A 38 11.03 -14.89 17.67
N ASP A 39 11.91 -15.75 18.16
CA ASP A 39 12.59 -15.62 19.45
C ASP A 39 13.96 -14.93 19.30
N ILE A 40 14.63 -15.16 18.16
CA ILE A 40 15.89 -14.54 17.79
C ILE A 40 15.95 -14.23 16.28
N LEU A 41 16.73 -13.22 15.91
CA LEU A 41 17.10 -12.93 14.53
C LEU A 41 18.63 -12.77 14.42
N GLU A 42 19.29 -13.81 13.92
CA GLU A 42 20.70 -13.83 13.59
C GLU A 42 20.91 -13.56 12.10
N GLN A 43 21.94 -12.80 11.76
CA GLN A 43 22.23 -12.46 10.37
C GLN A 43 22.50 -13.72 9.55
N GLY A 44 21.79 -13.87 8.43
CA GLY A 44 21.95 -14.98 7.51
C GLY A 44 21.43 -16.33 8.02
N ALA A 45 20.84 -16.43 9.21
CA ALA A 45 20.32 -17.71 9.70
C ALA A 45 19.06 -18.16 8.94
N ASP A 46 18.95 -19.46 8.66
CA ASP A 46 17.75 -20.10 8.13
C ASP A 46 16.82 -20.57 9.26
N TYR A 47 15.55 -20.18 9.18
CA TYR A 47 14.51 -20.53 10.15
C TYR A 47 13.57 -21.65 9.66
N GLY A 48 13.85 -22.23 8.50
CA GLY A 48 13.24 -23.49 8.03
C GLY A 48 11.84 -23.36 7.43
N TYR A 49 11.41 -22.15 7.08
CA TYR A 49 10.15 -21.94 6.36
C TYR A 49 10.35 -22.08 4.86
N ALA A 50 9.48 -22.83 4.19
CA ALA A 50 9.47 -22.88 2.73
C ALA A 50 8.76 -21.65 2.15
N VAL A 51 7.68 -21.21 2.82
CA VAL A 51 6.89 -20.04 2.45
C VAL A 51 6.53 -19.26 3.71
N ILE A 52 6.50 -17.93 3.65
CA ILE A 52 5.91 -17.07 4.68
C ILE A 52 4.88 -16.12 4.06
N ILE A 53 3.69 -16.02 4.66
CA ILE A 53 2.68 -15.01 4.35
C ILE A 53 2.85 -13.83 5.31
N ASP A 54 3.25 -12.68 4.79
CA ASP A 54 3.39 -11.42 5.52
C ASP A 54 2.07 -10.63 5.53
N ARG A 55 1.60 -10.32 6.73
CA ARG A 55 0.39 -9.53 6.99
C ARG A 55 0.63 -8.29 7.85
N ILE A 56 1.88 -8.02 8.27
CA ILE A 56 2.15 -6.99 9.29
C ILE A 56 3.48 -6.24 9.14
N SER A 57 4.41 -6.70 8.29
CA SER A 57 5.75 -6.09 8.22
C SER A 57 5.76 -4.64 7.72
N GLN A 58 4.66 -4.12 7.19
CA GLN A 58 4.48 -2.70 6.88
C GLN A 58 4.56 -1.81 8.12
N ASP A 59 4.11 -2.28 9.27
CA ASP A 59 4.03 -1.48 10.50
C ASP A 59 5.18 -1.80 11.48
N VAL A 60 5.84 -2.95 11.33
CA VAL A 60 6.89 -3.40 12.25
C VAL A 60 8.22 -3.60 11.49
N PRO A 61 9.15 -2.63 11.54
CA PRO A 61 10.43 -2.71 10.84
C PRO A 61 11.26 -3.96 11.16
N PHE A 62 11.20 -4.44 12.41
CA PHE A 62 11.88 -5.67 12.84
C PHE A 62 11.37 -6.90 12.06
N TYR A 63 10.06 -7.04 11.89
CA TYR A 63 9.46 -8.10 11.07
C TYR A 63 9.88 -8.01 9.61
N ARG A 64 9.99 -6.80 9.07
CA ARG A 64 10.49 -6.60 7.71
C ARG A 64 11.94 -7.07 7.55
N ALA A 65 12.80 -6.80 8.53
CA ALA A 65 14.17 -7.30 8.55
C ALA A 65 14.23 -8.83 8.62
N TYR A 66 13.42 -9.45 9.49
CA TYR A 66 13.28 -10.91 9.57
C TYR A 66 12.88 -11.52 8.22
N LEU A 67 11.87 -10.98 7.56
CA LEU A 67 11.40 -11.50 6.27
C LEU A 67 12.44 -11.36 5.15
N LYS A 68 13.22 -10.27 5.13
CA LYS A 68 14.33 -10.12 4.19
C LYS A 68 15.44 -11.16 4.45
N ASN A 69 15.74 -11.45 5.71
CA ASN A 69 16.67 -12.51 6.10
C ASN A 69 16.16 -13.91 5.69
N ALA A 70 14.86 -14.19 5.91
CA ALA A 70 14.25 -15.45 5.48
C ALA A 70 14.29 -15.59 3.95
N ALA A 71 13.96 -14.53 3.21
CA ALA A 71 14.03 -14.50 1.75
C ALA A 71 15.45 -14.72 1.22
N LEU A 72 16.46 -14.13 1.87
CA LEU A 72 17.89 -14.35 1.56
C LEU A 72 18.26 -15.84 1.67
N ASN A 73 17.68 -16.56 2.64
CA ASN A 73 17.90 -17.99 2.85
C ASN A 73 16.98 -18.90 2.00
N GLY A 74 16.30 -18.35 1.00
CA GLY A 74 15.49 -19.12 0.06
C GLY A 74 14.03 -19.35 0.48
N THR A 75 13.57 -18.74 1.57
CA THR A 75 12.14 -18.73 1.91
C THR A 75 11.37 -17.90 0.88
N TYR A 76 10.28 -18.42 0.33
CA TYR A 76 9.39 -17.62 -0.52
C TYR A 76 8.44 -16.77 0.34
N VAL A 77 8.53 -15.45 0.27
CA VAL A 77 7.72 -14.56 1.11
C VAL A 77 6.65 -13.85 0.28
N ILE A 78 5.41 -13.86 0.77
CA ILE A 78 4.22 -13.27 0.13
C ILE A 78 3.62 -12.19 1.02
N ASN A 79 3.60 -10.91 0.65
CA ASN A 79 4.23 -10.34 -0.54
C ASN A 79 5.75 -10.23 -0.38
N ASN A 80 6.44 -10.01 -1.51
CA ASN A 80 7.88 -9.85 -1.51
C ASN A 80 8.30 -8.74 -0.51
N PRO A 81 9.15 -9.03 0.50
CA PRO A 81 9.44 -8.12 1.61
C PRO A 81 10.34 -6.95 1.19
N PHE A 82 10.93 -7.01 0.00
CA PHE A 82 11.67 -5.90 -0.60
C PHE A 82 10.74 -4.86 -1.20
N TRP A 83 9.49 -5.22 -1.52
CA TRP A 83 8.52 -4.31 -2.12
C TRP A 83 8.16 -3.16 -1.17
N TRP A 84 8.10 -3.40 0.14
CA TRP A 84 7.89 -2.35 1.15
C TRP A 84 8.98 -1.27 1.18
N SER A 85 10.14 -1.52 0.60
CA SER A 85 11.20 -0.51 0.45
C SER A 85 11.09 0.28 -0.85
N ALA A 86 10.26 -0.15 -1.79
CA ALA A 86 10.08 0.47 -3.11
C ALA A 86 8.65 1.01 -3.33
N ASP A 87 7.69 0.61 -2.50
CA ASP A 87 6.29 1.00 -2.65
C ASP A 87 6.03 2.43 -2.18
N GLU A 88 5.82 3.31 -3.15
CA GLU A 88 5.55 4.72 -2.94
C GLU A 88 4.40 5.15 -3.86
N LYS A 89 3.40 5.87 -3.32
CA LYS A 89 2.17 6.19 -4.04
C LYS A 89 2.45 7.08 -5.26
N PHE A 90 3.40 8.01 -5.15
CA PHE A 90 3.73 8.90 -6.26
C PHE A 90 4.42 8.14 -7.39
N PHE A 91 5.42 7.31 -7.10
CA PHE A 91 6.01 6.42 -8.09
C PHE A 91 4.96 5.50 -8.76
N ASN A 92 4.07 4.89 -7.98
CA ASN A 92 3.00 4.04 -8.51
C ASN A 92 2.10 4.82 -9.47
N ASN A 93 1.72 6.06 -9.14
CA ASN A 93 0.95 6.92 -10.05
C ASN A 93 1.72 7.20 -11.35
N ALA A 94 3.01 7.53 -11.25
CA ALA A 94 3.85 7.80 -12.41
C ALA A 94 3.97 6.58 -13.34
N LEU A 95 4.19 5.38 -12.77
CA LEU A 95 4.26 4.13 -13.52
C LEU A 95 2.95 3.84 -14.26
N MET A 96 1.82 3.94 -13.55
CA MET A 96 0.49 3.66 -14.10
C MET A 96 0.11 4.64 -15.22
N SER A 97 0.50 5.92 -15.10
CA SER A 97 0.37 6.91 -16.17
C SER A 97 1.15 6.51 -17.43
N LYS A 98 2.39 6.01 -17.29
CA LYS A 98 3.18 5.49 -18.42
C LYS A 98 2.56 4.24 -19.06
N LEU A 99 1.77 3.48 -18.31
CA LEU A 99 1.00 2.34 -18.82
C LEU A 99 -0.35 2.74 -19.44
N GLY A 100 -0.69 4.03 -19.47
CA GLY A 100 -1.96 4.52 -20.01
C GLY A 100 -3.17 4.26 -19.11
N ILE A 101 -2.94 3.96 -17.83
CA ILE A 101 -4.03 3.72 -16.87
C ILE A 101 -4.46 5.08 -16.29
N PRO A 102 -5.75 5.44 -16.38
CA PRO A 102 -6.24 6.74 -15.94
C PRO A 102 -6.06 6.90 -14.43
N LEU A 103 -5.61 8.08 -14.04
CA LEU A 103 -5.37 8.47 -12.65
C LEU A 103 -5.78 9.93 -12.44
N PRO A 104 -6.16 10.30 -11.21
CA PRO A 104 -6.37 11.71 -10.88
C PRO A 104 -5.08 12.50 -11.03
N LYS A 105 -5.17 13.74 -11.50
CA LYS A 105 -4.00 14.62 -11.62
C LYS A 105 -3.33 14.78 -10.27
N THR A 106 -2.00 14.67 -10.25
CA THR A 106 -1.23 14.52 -9.01
C THR A 106 0.08 15.28 -9.12
N VAL A 107 0.45 16.01 -8.06
CA VAL A 107 1.75 16.67 -7.92
C VAL A 107 2.37 16.29 -6.57
N LEU A 108 3.69 16.06 -6.56
CA LEU A 108 4.46 15.86 -5.34
C LEU A 108 4.87 17.22 -4.76
N LEU A 109 4.73 17.38 -3.45
CA LEU A 109 5.10 18.58 -2.71
C LEU A 109 6.29 18.27 -1.80
N PRO A 110 7.29 19.16 -1.72
CA PRO A 110 8.36 19.03 -0.73
C PRO A 110 7.78 19.14 0.69
N SER A 111 8.54 18.65 1.66
CA SER A 111 8.18 18.79 3.07
C SER A 111 8.15 20.25 3.50
N TYR A 112 7.30 20.56 4.48
CA TYR A 112 7.21 21.91 5.04
C TYR A 112 8.46 22.27 5.83
N GLU A 113 8.93 21.34 6.67
CA GLU A 113 10.21 21.44 7.37
C GLU A 113 11.31 20.67 6.65
N ARG A 114 12.56 21.14 6.75
CA ARG A 114 13.73 20.44 6.23
C ARG A 114 14.02 19.19 7.08
N PRO A 115 14.39 18.05 6.49
CA PRO A 115 14.82 16.88 7.25
C PRO A 115 16.02 17.19 8.16
N ALA A 116 16.05 16.60 9.36
CA ALA A 116 16.99 16.97 10.43
C ALA A 116 18.48 16.93 10.03
N ASN A 117 18.87 16.06 9.11
CA ASN A 117 20.27 15.89 8.66
C ASN A 117 20.58 16.60 7.34
N THR A 118 19.91 17.72 7.05
CA THR A 118 20.10 18.50 5.82
C THR A 118 20.47 19.95 6.14
N SER A 119 21.05 20.64 5.16
CA SER A 119 21.30 22.09 5.23
C SER A 119 20.61 22.79 4.07
N GLU A 120 20.64 24.13 4.03
CA GLU A 120 20.13 24.89 2.89
C GLU A 120 20.73 24.41 1.56
N THR A 121 22.03 24.11 1.56
CA THR A 121 22.72 23.67 0.36
C THR A 121 22.30 22.28 -0.13
N SER A 122 21.61 21.48 0.70
CA SER A 122 20.98 20.22 0.28
C SER A 122 19.82 20.46 -0.71
N PHE A 123 19.22 21.66 -0.70
CA PHE A 123 18.06 22.03 -1.50
C PHE A 123 18.40 22.89 -2.72
N ARG A 124 19.69 23.00 -3.10
CA ARG A 124 20.14 23.83 -4.24
C ARG A 124 19.52 23.47 -5.61
N ASN A 125 18.95 22.25 -5.71
CA ASN A 125 18.27 21.76 -6.91
C ASN A 125 16.75 22.00 -6.87
N LEU A 126 16.21 22.48 -5.74
CA LEU A 126 14.79 22.79 -5.59
C LEU A 126 14.60 24.29 -5.87
N SER A 127 13.80 24.60 -6.89
CA SER A 127 13.40 25.98 -7.16
C SER A 127 12.59 26.54 -5.99
N PHE A 128 12.93 27.76 -5.56
CA PHE A 128 12.19 28.47 -4.52
C PHE A 128 11.88 29.91 -4.98
N PRO A 129 10.59 30.34 -4.98
CA PRO A 129 9.41 29.50 -4.74
C PRO A 129 9.21 28.45 -5.84
N GLN A 130 8.44 27.41 -5.54
CA GLN A 130 7.91 26.52 -6.58
C GLN A 130 6.83 27.24 -7.39
N ASP A 131 6.51 26.70 -8.57
CA ASP A 131 5.44 27.20 -9.42
C ASP A 131 4.06 26.79 -8.88
N TRP A 132 3.66 27.42 -7.78
CA TRP A 132 2.41 27.09 -7.08
C TRP A 132 1.16 27.41 -7.90
N GLU A 133 1.22 28.46 -8.72
CA GLU A 133 0.13 28.82 -9.63
C GLU A 133 -0.16 27.66 -10.58
N TYR A 134 0.86 27.12 -11.26
CA TYR A 134 0.71 25.94 -12.10
C TYR A 134 0.18 24.73 -11.32
N ILE A 135 0.70 24.46 -10.12
CA ILE A 135 0.27 23.31 -9.31
C ILE A 135 -1.24 23.39 -9.00
N PHE A 136 -1.72 24.57 -8.59
CA PHE A 136 -3.12 24.79 -8.26
C PHE A 136 -4.03 24.71 -9.49
N GLU A 137 -3.62 25.28 -10.61
CA GLU A 137 -4.37 25.19 -11.88
C GLU A 137 -4.41 23.76 -12.42
N TYR A 138 -3.29 23.04 -12.35
CA TYR A 138 -3.18 21.68 -12.87
C TYR A 138 -4.05 20.72 -12.10
N VAL A 139 -3.96 20.71 -10.77
CA VAL A 139 -4.70 19.77 -9.91
C VAL A 139 -6.16 20.18 -9.71
N GLY A 140 -6.42 21.49 -9.60
CA GLY A 140 -7.73 22.03 -9.26
C GLY A 140 -8.10 21.82 -7.79
N PHE A 141 -9.20 22.46 -7.38
CA PHE A 141 -9.79 22.30 -6.05
C PHE A 141 -11.29 22.01 -6.16
N PRO A 142 -11.88 21.27 -5.21
CA PRO A 142 -11.25 20.63 -4.04
C PRO A 142 -10.25 19.52 -4.42
N ALA A 143 -9.28 19.25 -3.55
CA ALA A 143 -8.25 18.23 -3.76
C ALA A 143 -7.98 17.43 -2.49
N TYR A 144 -7.28 16.31 -2.61
CA TYR A 144 -6.78 15.53 -1.49
C TYR A 144 -5.26 15.67 -1.36
N MET A 145 -4.80 16.09 -0.18
CA MET A 145 -3.39 16.11 0.19
C MET A 145 -3.08 14.96 1.16
N LYS A 146 -2.05 14.16 0.87
CA LYS A 146 -1.69 12.98 1.67
C LYS A 146 -0.19 12.69 1.57
N PRO A 147 0.41 11.91 2.50
CA PRO A 147 1.80 11.50 2.38
C PRO A 147 2.01 10.61 1.15
N HIS A 148 3.11 10.84 0.44
CA HIS A 148 3.51 10.04 -0.72
C HIS A 148 3.80 8.58 -0.35
N ASP A 149 4.25 8.31 0.87
CA ASP A 149 4.53 6.99 1.42
C ASP A 149 3.62 6.65 2.63
N GLY A 150 3.73 5.43 3.16
CA GLY A 150 2.96 4.99 4.32
C GLY A 150 1.47 4.70 4.08
N GLY A 151 0.74 4.41 5.15
CA GLY A 151 -0.66 3.98 5.10
C GLY A 151 -1.44 4.24 6.39
N GLY A 152 -2.68 3.75 6.42
CA GLY A 152 -3.55 3.84 7.59
C GLY A 152 -4.31 5.17 7.73
N TRP A 153 -4.54 5.90 6.63
CA TRP A 153 -5.32 7.16 6.62
C TRP A 153 -4.76 8.29 7.49
N ARG A 154 -3.48 8.22 7.87
CA ARG A 154 -2.79 9.27 8.63
C ARG A 154 -2.44 10.45 7.72
N ASN A 155 -2.67 11.68 8.20
CA ASN A 155 -2.35 12.93 7.51
C ASN A 155 -2.98 13.06 6.11
N VAL A 156 -4.18 12.50 5.94
CA VAL A 156 -4.97 12.64 4.71
C VAL A 156 -5.96 13.77 4.90
N TYR A 157 -5.83 14.81 4.08
CA TYR A 157 -6.65 16.01 4.13
C TYR A 157 -7.41 16.19 2.83
N ARG A 158 -8.68 16.59 2.90
CA ARG A 158 -9.36 17.27 1.80
C ARG A 158 -9.06 18.76 1.92
N VAL A 159 -8.63 19.41 0.86
CA VAL A 159 -8.27 20.83 0.82
C VAL A 159 -9.19 21.56 -0.15
N GLU A 160 -9.74 22.70 0.27
CA GLU A 160 -10.75 23.43 -0.49
C GLU A 160 -10.18 24.51 -1.42
N ASN A 161 -9.00 25.03 -1.11
CA ASN A 161 -8.35 26.15 -1.81
C ASN A 161 -6.87 26.26 -1.41
N PRO A 162 -6.09 27.17 -2.03
CA PRO A 162 -4.68 27.37 -1.69
C PRO A 162 -4.39 27.64 -0.21
N ASP A 163 -5.15 28.52 0.45
CA ASP A 163 -4.91 28.89 1.85
C ASP A 163 -5.11 27.70 2.79
N ASP A 164 -6.16 26.92 2.56
CA ASP A 164 -6.45 25.70 3.31
C ASP A 164 -5.36 24.63 3.09
N LEU A 165 -4.86 24.48 1.85
CA LEU A 165 -3.73 23.60 1.55
C LEU A 165 -2.49 24.03 2.33
N TRP A 166 -2.17 25.33 2.35
CA TRP A 166 -1.00 25.84 3.05
C TRP A 166 -1.05 25.62 4.55
N GLN A 167 -2.20 25.89 5.16
CA GLN A 167 -2.41 25.66 6.58
C GLN A 167 -2.14 24.18 6.93
N LYS A 168 -2.76 23.26 6.20
CA LYS A 168 -2.61 21.81 6.43
C LYS A 168 -1.21 21.32 6.09
N LEU A 169 -0.53 21.89 5.10
CA LEU A 169 0.85 21.52 4.77
C LEU A 169 1.79 21.91 5.92
N GLY A 170 1.55 23.06 6.55
CA GLY A 170 2.27 23.50 7.75
C GLY A 170 2.21 22.52 8.93
N GLU A 171 1.16 21.69 9.01
CA GLU A 171 0.96 20.68 10.06
C GLU A 171 1.70 19.36 9.77
N THR A 172 2.35 19.22 8.61
CA THR A 172 2.92 17.94 8.15
C THR A 172 4.41 17.78 8.45
N GLU A 173 5.04 18.77 9.08
CA GLU A 173 6.45 18.74 9.49
C GLU A 173 7.37 18.32 8.32
N GLN A 174 8.09 17.20 8.47
CA GLN A 174 9.04 16.68 7.50
C GLN A 174 8.41 15.71 6.47
N LEU A 175 7.09 15.52 6.47
CA LEU A 175 6.44 14.62 5.52
C LEU A 175 6.47 15.20 4.11
N VAL A 176 6.89 14.37 3.16
CA VAL A 176 6.72 14.66 1.74
C VAL A 176 5.29 14.29 1.36
N MET A 177 4.56 15.30 0.89
CA MET A 177 3.13 15.22 0.58
C MET A 177 2.92 15.10 -0.92
N MET A 178 1.75 14.63 -1.32
CA MET A 178 1.23 14.73 -2.69
C MET A 178 -0.14 15.37 -2.63
N VAL A 179 -0.42 16.28 -3.55
CA VAL A 179 -1.76 16.86 -3.77
C VAL A 179 -2.35 16.25 -5.03
N GLN A 180 -3.60 15.81 -4.92
CA GLN A 180 -4.27 15.00 -5.94
C GLN A 180 -5.70 15.47 -6.15
N GLU A 181 -6.12 15.56 -7.42
CA GLU A 181 -7.46 15.96 -7.85
C GLU A 181 -8.55 15.15 -7.12
N GLU A 182 -9.61 15.82 -6.67
CA GLU A 182 -10.79 15.13 -6.14
C GLU A 182 -11.56 14.46 -7.28
N ILE A 183 -11.85 13.18 -7.10
CA ILE A 183 -12.78 12.46 -7.97
C ILE A 183 -14.09 12.27 -7.21
N VAL A 184 -15.14 12.92 -7.70
CA VAL A 184 -16.52 12.62 -7.30
C VAL A 184 -16.96 11.39 -8.06
N PHE A 185 -17.33 10.33 -7.33
CA PHE A 185 -17.69 9.04 -7.90
C PHE A 185 -19.10 8.60 -7.49
N GLU A 186 -19.78 7.90 -8.40
CA GLU A 186 -21.06 7.22 -8.16
C GLU A 186 -20.83 5.81 -7.62
N ASP A 187 -19.88 5.10 -8.23
CA ASP A 187 -19.43 3.77 -7.82
C ASP A 187 -17.95 3.77 -7.48
N TYR A 188 -17.60 3.00 -6.45
CA TYR A 188 -16.21 2.76 -6.07
C TYR A 188 -16.01 1.26 -5.88
N TYR A 189 -14.87 0.77 -6.37
CA TYR A 189 -14.54 -0.65 -6.34
C TYR A 189 -13.21 -0.89 -5.67
N ARG A 190 -13.13 -1.98 -4.90
CA ARG A 190 -11.87 -2.56 -4.47
C ARG A 190 -11.66 -3.85 -5.25
N VAL A 191 -10.49 -3.99 -5.86
CA VAL A 191 -10.16 -5.14 -6.69
C VAL A 191 -9.01 -5.90 -6.03
N TYR A 192 -9.25 -7.17 -5.69
CA TYR A 192 -8.20 -8.08 -5.27
C TYR A 192 -7.68 -8.86 -6.45
N CYS A 193 -6.36 -8.96 -6.56
CA CYS A 193 -5.69 -9.76 -7.57
C CYS A 193 -4.70 -10.69 -6.89
N LEU A 194 -4.87 -12.01 -7.06
CA LEU A 194 -3.95 -13.02 -6.57
C LEU A 194 -3.23 -13.68 -7.74
N GLY A 195 -1.89 -13.65 -7.70
CA GLY A 195 -1.03 -14.30 -8.69
C GLY A 195 -1.27 -13.83 -10.13
N LYS A 196 -1.69 -12.57 -10.33
CA LYS A 196 -2.05 -12.00 -11.64
C LYS A 196 -3.18 -12.75 -12.38
N LYS A 197 -3.89 -13.65 -11.69
CA LYS A 197 -4.84 -14.60 -12.30
C LYS A 197 -6.24 -14.50 -11.71
N TYR A 198 -6.33 -14.48 -10.38
CA TYR A 198 -7.61 -14.48 -9.68
C TYR A 198 -7.98 -13.05 -9.33
N VAL A 199 -8.88 -12.47 -10.12
CA VAL A 199 -9.37 -11.10 -9.94
C VAL A 199 -10.75 -11.15 -9.29
N HIS A 200 -10.90 -10.45 -8.16
CA HIS A 200 -12.17 -10.29 -7.47
C HIS A 200 -12.50 -8.81 -7.33
N ILE A 201 -13.53 -8.37 -8.05
CA ILE A 201 -14.01 -6.99 -8.05
C ILE A 201 -15.15 -6.90 -7.04
N MET A 202 -15.03 -6.00 -6.07
CA MET A 202 -16.01 -5.80 -5.02
C MET A 202 -16.49 -4.34 -5.02
N PRO A 203 -17.81 -4.09 -5.05
CA PRO A 203 -18.34 -2.78 -4.70
C PRO A 203 -17.86 -2.41 -3.29
N TYR A 204 -17.39 -1.18 -3.14
CA TYR A 204 -16.78 -0.72 -1.90
C TYR A 204 -17.09 0.76 -1.69
N GLU A 205 -17.71 1.13 -0.58
CA GLU A 205 -18.00 2.52 -0.25
C GLU A 205 -17.04 3.03 0.84
N PRO A 206 -15.98 3.80 0.50
CA PRO A 206 -15.01 4.29 1.48
C PRO A 206 -15.61 5.21 2.55
N ARG A 207 -16.72 5.89 2.24
CA ARG A 207 -17.39 6.85 3.14
C ARG A 207 -18.20 6.15 4.25
N ASN A 208 -18.50 4.86 4.10
CA ASN A 208 -19.24 4.11 5.10
C ASN A 208 -18.37 3.73 6.32
N PRO A 209 -18.99 3.42 7.48
CA PRO A 209 -18.31 2.77 8.59
C PRO A 209 -17.58 1.50 8.12
N HIS A 210 -16.41 1.21 8.71
CA HIS A 210 -15.49 0.16 8.24
C HIS A 210 -16.15 -1.20 7.94
N HIS A 211 -17.06 -1.65 8.80
CA HIS A 211 -17.75 -2.94 8.67
C HIS A 211 -18.84 -2.95 7.57
N LEU A 212 -19.27 -1.79 7.07
CA LEU A 212 -20.29 -1.66 6.02
C LEU A 212 -19.70 -1.35 4.64
N ARG A 213 -18.39 -1.11 4.55
CA ARG A 213 -17.79 -0.66 3.28
C ARG A 213 -17.95 -1.70 2.16
N TYR A 214 -17.92 -2.98 2.48
CA TYR A 214 -18.12 -4.09 1.52
C TYR A 214 -19.59 -4.51 1.35
N ALA A 215 -20.52 -3.92 2.09
CA ALA A 215 -21.96 -4.15 1.90
C ALA A 215 -22.57 -3.26 0.80
N ALA A 216 -21.74 -2.40 0.20
CA ALA A 216 -22.14 -1.53 -0.91
C ALA A 216 -22.66 -2.37 -2.09
N LYS A 217 -23.60 -1.79 -2.83
CA LYS A 217 -24.10 -2.35 -4.08
C LYS A 217 -23.69 -1.44 -5.21
N SER A 218 -23.19 -2.05 -6.29
CA SER A 218 -22.89 -1.35 -7.53
C SER A 218 -24.16 -0.73 -8.12
N GLN A 219 -24.06 0.51 -8.55
CA GLN A 219 -25.10 1.21 -9.31
C GLN A 219 -24.91 1.00 -10.82
N TYR A 220 -23.75 0.50 -11.25
CA TYR A 220 -23.44 0.16 -12.63
C TYR A 220 -24.42 -0.87 -13.20
N SER A 221 -25.17 -0.45 -14.21
CA SER A 221 -26.15 -1.28 -14.92
C SER A 221 -25.65 -1.83 -16.27
N GLY A 222 -24.37 -1.60 -16.61
CA GLY A 222 -23.79 -2.11 -17.86
C GLY A 222 -23.42 -3.59 -17.79
N LYS A 223 -22.90 -4.16 -18.89
CA LYS A 223 -22.45 -5.55 -18.90
C LYS A 223 -21.32 -5.74 -17.89
N THR A 224 -21.52 -6.59 -16.90
CA THR A 224 -20.48 -6.97 -15.94
C THR A 224 -19.27 -7.52 -16.69
N ALA A 225 -18.12 -6.87 -16.55
CA ALA A 225 -16.87 -7.42 -17.01
C ALA A 225 -16.56 -8.67 -16.18
N GLN A 226 -16.77 -9.86 -16.76
CA GLN A 226 -16.29 -11.10 -16.16
C GLN A 226 -14.77 -11.09 -16.28
N GLY A 227 -14.08 -10.64 -15.24
CA GLY A 227 -12.64 -10.64 -15.17
C GLY A 227 -12.10 -12.06 -15.04
N SER A 228 -11.99 -12.80 -16.16
CA SER A 228 -10.96 -13.83 -16.25
C SER A 228 -9.70 -13.13 -16.72
N ALA A 229 -8.67 -13.05 -15.87
CA ALA A 229 -7.32 -12.82 -16.35
C ALA A 229 -6.86 -14.11 -17.07
N LYS A 230 -7.47 -14.34 -18.24
CA LYS A 230 -6.97 -15.24 -19.26
C LYS A 230 -6.29 -14.31 -20.27
N ASP A 231 -5.04 -14.64 -20.57
CA ASP A 231 -4.25 -14.08 -21.65
C ASP A 231 -3.56 -12.74 -21.33
N HIS A 232 -2.42 -12.85 -20.65
CA HIS A 232 -1.25 -12.07 -21.02
C HIS A 232 -0.01 -13.00 -21.04
N PRO A 233 0.88 -12.82 -22.04
CA PRO A 233 1.98 -13.75 -22.37
C PRO A 233 3.05 -13.88 -21.27
#